data_AF-A0A2R4M983-F1
#
_entry.id   AF-A0A2R4M983-F1
#
_cell.length_a   1.000
_cell.length_b   1.000
_cell.length_c   1.000
_cell.angle_alpha   90.00
_cell.angle_beta   90.00
_cell.angle_gamma   90.00
#
_symmetry.space_group_name_H-M   'P 1'
#
loop_
_entity.id
_entity.type
_entity.pdbx_description
1 polymer ?
#
loop_
_entity_poly.entity_id
_entity_poly.type
_entity_poly.pdbx_seq_one_letter_code
_entity_poly.pdbx_strand_id
1 'polypeptide(L)'
;MTPRSPKKVSLLFKKSLFVMGVRITTLVVKFALTLFIARFLGLADLGWFGLVSSAAIAAAPLLGMGTMQVLARTAVRAEKGDLIAPLVHYLVYVVCLYLVILGVLLALSLANPLLVFLVWCVVLMEHLGTESYQLLVSRAMPIWANLLHFIRAGLWALLYIPLAYAFPALRNIDALLFFWFIGATIAFFGVIVALRDWPWLKTGVRLREGITSTFRTTRAARPLYISSVCETLSVQSDRFIITALLGVEATGIYVFFLQIGSALANLHYSGVVQMSRPAFVRTAAENPARLSHLFWSTTRMATLSTVLFSVAALVGITYLLPLIGKEALSAWQVIFYFVLVNFNLNVFAELQKMAMYSLHADQAIMRLTIINFVIALPVLTLVISVFGLIGAGISLVCIATIRVLMQLAWLKAYKATPSKDL
;
A
#
# COMPACT_ATOMS: atom_id res chain seq x y z
N MET A 1 27.96 -25.31 -2.65
CA MET A 1 27.29 -24.25 -3.45
C MET A 1 27.89 -24.27 -4.85
N THR A 2 27.21 -24.84 -5.84
CA THR A 2 27.65 -24.80 -7.24
C THR A 2 27.56 -23.35 -7.76
N PRO A 3 28.61 -22.79 -8.38
CA PRO A 3 28.57 -21.42 -8.90
C PRO A 3 27.48 -21.31 -9.97
N ARG A 4 26.57 -20.34 -9.82
CA ARG A 4 25.50 -20.10 -10.79
C ARG A 4 26.14 -19.71 -12.13
N SER A 5 25.85 -20.46 -13.19
CA SER A 5 26.33 -20.17 -14.54
C SER A 5 26.06 -18.71 -14.96
N PRO A 6 26.98 -18.02 -15.64
CA PRO A 6 26.85 -16.59 -15.99
C PRO A 6 25.57 -16.25 -16.77
N LYS A 7 25.05 -17.18 -17.60
CA LYS A 7 23.77 -17.02 -18.33
C LYS A 7 22.54 -16.91 -17.42
N LYS A 8 22.53 -17.60 -16.26
CA LYS A 8 21.42 -17.51 -15.28
C LYS A 8 21.43 -16.17 -14.54
N VAL A 9 22.62 -15.61 -14.29
CA VAL A 9 22.79 -14.32 -13.63
C VAL A 9 22.30 -13.19 -14.52
N SER A 10 22.66 -13.19 -15.81
CA SER A 10 22.21 -12.16 -16.76
C SER A 10 20.69 -12.18 -17.00
N LEU A 11 20.06 -13.36 -17.01
CA LEU A 11 18.61 -13.47 -17.14
C LEU A 11 17.86 -12.93 -15.91
N LEU A 12 18.36 -13.22 -14.70
CA LEU A 12 17.78 -12.69 -13.46
C LEU A 12 17.88 -11.16 -13.41
N PHE A 13 19.02 -10.61 -13.83
CA PHE A 13 19.23 -9.17 -13.92
C PHE A 13 18.24 -8.50 -14.89
N LYS A 14 18.09 -9.04 -16.11
CA LYS A 14 17.12 -8.52 -17.10
C LYS A 14 15.67 -8.53 -16.57
N LYS A 15 15.27 -9.61 -15.90
CA LYS A 15 13.93 -9.72 -15.29
C LYS A 15 13.72 -8.68 -14.18
N SER A 16 14.74 -8.45 -13.35
CA SER A 16 14.69 -7.44 -12.28
C SER A 16 14.57 -6.03 -12.84
N LEU A 17 15.36 -5.70 -13.88
CA LEU A 17 15.31 -4.39 -14.53
C LEU A 17 13.95 -4.11 -15.16
N PHE A 18 13.37 -5.11 -15.84
CA PHE A 18 12.03 -5.01 -16.40
C PHE A 18 10.98 -4.73 -15.33
N VAL A 19 10.98 -5.51 -14.23
CA VAL A 19 10.06 -5.32 -13.11
C VAL A 19 10.20 -3.91 -12.50
N MET A 20 11.43 -3.43 -12.36
CA MET A 20 11.70 -2.10 -11.83
C MET A 20 11.15 -1.01 -12.77
N GLY A 21 11.39 -1.12 -14.08
CA GLY A 21 10.86 -0.19 -15.07
C GLY A 21 9.34 -0.09 -15.01
N VAL A 22 8.65 -1.23 -15.00
CA VAL A 22 7.18 -1.27 -14.89
C VAL A 22 6.67 -0.57 -13.62
N ARG A 23 7.34 -0.76 -12.48
CA ARG A 23 6.97 -0.10 -11.21
C ARG A 23 7.16 1.42 -11.27
N ILE A 24 8.28 1.88 -11.82
CA ILE A 24 8.55 3.32 -11.99
C ILE A 24 7.50 3.94 -12.90
N THR A 25 7.20 3.31 -14.04
CA THR A 25 6.15 3.77 -14.95
C THR A 25 4.80 3.83 -14.24
N THR A 26 4.44 2.81 -13.46
CA THR A 26 3.19 2.81 -12.67
C THR A 26 3.11 4.04 -11.76
N LEU A 27 4.20 4.38 -11.07
CA LEU A 27 4.23 5.50 -10.15
C LEU A 27 4.11 6.85 -10.87
N VAL A 28 4.84 7.02 -11.98
CA VAL A 28 4.76 8.22 -12.82
C VAL A 28 3.34 8.44 -13.34
N VAL A 29 2.69 7.37 -13.81
CA VAL A 29 1.32 7.43 -14.32
C VAL A 29 0.32 7.79 -13.22
N LYS A 30 0.42 7.18 -12.02
CA LYS A 30 -0.43 7.55 -10.89
C LYS A 30 -0.26 9.01 -10.47
N PHE A 31 0.97 9.50 -10.50
CA PHE A 31 1.24 10.89 -10.21
C PHE A 31 0.65 11.81 -11.28
N ALA A 32 0.85 11.51 -12.56
CA ALA A 32 0.25 12.24 -13.67
C ALA A 32 -1.29 12.26 -13.60
N LEU A 33 -1.91 11.13 -13.24
CA LEU A 33 -3.35 11.06 -13.00
C LEU A 33 -3.78 11.98 -11.85
N THR A 34 -3.04 12.02 -10.75
CA THR A 34 -3.31 12.92 -9.61
C THR A 34 -3.29 14.39 -10.07
N LEU A 35 -2.30 14.78 -10.87
CA LEU A 35 -2.22 16.13 -11.45
C LEU A 35 -3.41 16.42 -12.39
N PHE A 36 -3.77 15.44 -13.22
CA PHE A 36 -4.88 15.56 -14.16
C PHE A 36 -6.21 15.78 -13.43
N ILE A 37 -6.50 14.98 -12.39
CA ILE A 37 -7.71 15.14 -11.58
C ILE A 37 -7.73 16.53 -10.94
N ALA A 38 -6.63 16.94 -10.28
CA ALA A 38 -6.53 18.23 -9.61
C ALA A 38 -6.81 19.41 -10.57
N ARG A 39 -6.28 19.34 -11.80
CA ARG A 39 -6.41 20.39 -12.81
C ARG A 39 -7.81 20.40 -13.44
N PHE A 40 -8.28 19.26 -13.94
CA PHE A 40 -9.41 19.18 -14.87
C PHE A 40 -10.73 18.77 -14.23
N LEU A 41 -10.71 17.92 -13.20
CA LEU A 41 -11.91 17.48 -12.47
C LEU A 41 -12.16 18.39 -11.26
N GLY A 42 -11.09 18.72 -10.55
CA GLY A 42 -11.12 19.60 -9.38
C GLY A 42 -10.67 18.90 -8.10
N LEU A 43 -10.61 19.68 -7.03
CA LEU A 43 -10.10 19.20 -5.74
C LEU A 43 -11.11 18.30 -5.01
N ALA A 44 -12.41 18.54 -5.14
CA ALA A 44 -13.43 17.66 -4.57
C ALA A 44 -13.36 16.23 -5.16
N ASP A 45 -13.25 16.11 -6.49
CA ASP A 45 -13.08 14.81 -7.15
C ASP A 45 -11.75 14.15 -6.81
N LEU A 46 -10.68 14.93 -6.60
CA LEU A 46 -9.43 14.40 -6.07
C LEU A 46 -9.59 13.86 -4.63
N GLY A 47 -10.42 14.50 -3.82
CA GLY A 47 -10.81 14.02 -2.50
C GLY A 47 -11.53 12.68 -2.57
N TRP A 48 -12.54 12.56 -3.44
CA TRP A 48 -13.24 11.29 -3.69
C TRP A 48 -12.31 10.19 -4.20
N PHE A 49 -11.46 10.51 -5.18
CA PHE A 49 -10.44 9.59 -5.68
C PHE A 49 -9.51 9.12 -4.55
N GLY A 50 -9.11 10.02 -3.66
CA GLY A 50 -8.32 9.71 -2.47
C GLY A 50 -9.04 8.75 -1.51
N LEU A 51 -10.32 8.99 -1.22
CA LEU A 51 -11.14 8.12 -0.37
C LEU A 51 -11.31 6.71 -0.96
N VAL A 52 -11.63 6.63 -2.26
CA VAL A 52 -11.79 5.34 -2.95
C VAL A 52 -10.46 4.59 -3.00
N SER A 53 -9.36 5.29 -3.27
CA SER A 53 -8.02 4.71 -3.23
C SER A 53 -7.66 4.16 -1.84
N SER A 54 -8.00 4.89 -0.78
CA SER A 54 -7.74 4.45 0.59
C SER A 54 -8.62 3.27 1.00
N ALA A 55 -9.89 3.27 0.60
CA ALA A 55 -10.78 2.11 0.79
C ALA A 55 -10.27 0.88 0.04
N ALA A 56 -9.83 1.04 -1.21
CA ALA A 56 -9.26 -0.02 -2.02
C ALA A 56 -7.98 -0.63 -1.40
N ILE A 57 -7.07 0.20 -0.89
CA ILE A 57 -5.86 -0.25 -0.20
C ILE A 57 -6.20 -0.94 1.12
N ALA A 58 -7.18 -0.42 1.86
CA ALA A 58 -7.61 -0.97 3.14
C ALA A 58 -8.36 -2.30 3.00
N ALA A 59 -9.08 -2.51 1.90
CA ALA A 59 -10.00 -3.64 1.76
C ALA A 59 -9.35 -5.01 1.93
N ALA A 60 -8.23 -5.30 1.25
CA ALA A 60 -7.59 -6.61 1.37
C ALA A 60 -7.07 -6.90 2.79
N PRO A 61 -6.28 -6.01 3.43
CA PRO A 61 -5.88 -6.19 4.83
C PRO A 61 -7.06 -6.27 5.80
N LEU A 62 -8.15 -5.52 5.61
CA LEU A 62 -9.29 -5.51 6.55
C LEU A 62 -10.25 -6.68 6.39
N LEU A 63 -10.50 -7.09 5.14
CA LEU A 63 -11.55 -8.06 4.81
C LEU A 63 -10.97 -9.45 4.51
N GLY A 64 -9.67 -9.55 4.21
CA GLY A 64 -9.01 -10.79 3.81
C GLY A 64 -8.73 -11.78 4.96
N MET A 65 -8.92 -11.38 6.22
CA MET A 65 -8.69 -12.23 7.42
C MET A 65 -7.28 -12.85 7.53
N GLY A 66 -6.29 -12.30 6.83
CA GLY A 66 -4.93 -12.84 6.78
C GLY A 66 -4.82 -14.18 6.03
N THR A 67 -5.89 -14.59 5.35
CA THR A 67 -5.98 -15.91 4.71
C THR A 67 -4.95 -16.07 3.62
N MET A 68 -4.83 -15.06 2.77
CA MET A 68 -3.85 -15.07 1.70
C MET A 68 -2.41 -14.94 2.17
N GLN A 69 -2.14 -14.37 3.35
CA GLN A 69 -0.80 -14.41 3.92
C GLN A 69 -0.38 -15.86 4.22
N VAL A 70 -1.32 -16.68 4.73
CA VAL A 70 -1.09 -18.11 4.97
C VAL A 70 -1.00 -18.87 3.64
N LEU A 71 -1.96 -18.66 2.74
CA LEU A 71 -1.99 -19.35 1.45
C LEU A 71 -0.75 -19.02 0.60
N ALA A 72 -0.32 -17.76 0.57
CA ALA A 72 0.87 -17.33 -0.15
C ALA A 72 2.15 -17.94 0.44
N ARG A 73 2.21 -18.22 1.76
CA ARG A 73 3.34 -18.93 2.37
C ARG A 73 3.35 -20.40 1.99
N THR A 74 2.20 -21.06 2.05
CA THR A 74 2.02 -22.46 1.63
C THR A 74 2.30 -22.62 0.13
N ALA A 75 1.91 -21.63 -0.67
CA ALA A 75 2.07 -21.60 -2.12
C ALA A 75 3.53 -21.66 -2.56
N VAL A 76 4.51 -21.33 -1.71
CA VAL A 76 5.93 -21.46 -2.08
C VAL A 76 6.34 -22.93 -2.26
N ARG A 77 5.71 -23.85 -1.53
CA ARG A 77 6.12 -25.26 -1.47
C ARG A 77 5.06 -26.24 -1.98
N ALA A 78 3.79 -25.90 -1.88
CA ALA A 78 2.68 -26.77 -2.26
C ALA A 78 2.64 -27.03 -3.79
N GLU A 79 2.07 -28.16 -4.17
CA GLU A 79 1.74 -28.42 -5.56
C GLU A 79 0.59 -27.52 -6.02
N LYS A 80 0.47 -27.32 -7.34
CA LYS A 80 -0.59 -26.45 -7.91
C LYS A 80 -1.98 -26.95 -7.51
N GLY A 81 -2.19 -28.27 -7.49
CA GLY A 81 -3.47 -28.90 -7.17
C GLY A 81 -3.95 -28.61 -5.74
N ASP A 82 -3.04 -28.63 -4.78
CA ASP A 82 -3.35 -28.46 -3.35
C ASP A 82 -3.81 -27.04 -3.01
N LEU A 83 -3.45 -26.06 -3.84
CA LEU A 83 -3.82 -24.65 -3.64
C LEU A 83 -5.20 -24.31 -4.20
N ILE A 84 -5.71 -25.09 -5.15
CA ILE A 84 -6.96 -24.76 -5.87
C ILE A 84 -8.15 -24.70 -4.91
N ALA A 85 -8.37 -25.74 -4.11
CA ALA A 85 -9.52 -25.77 -3.21
C ALA A 85 -9.49 -24.63 -2.17
N PRO A 86 -8.39 -24.38 -1.44
CA PRO A 86 -8.30 -23.22 -0.54
C PRO A 86 -8.48 -21.86 -1.22
N LEU A 87 -7.97 -21.68 -2.45
CA LEU A 87 -8.15 -20.46 -3.22
C LEU A 87 -9.62 -20.26 -3.62
N VAL A 88 -10.32 -21.32 -4.04
CA VAL A 88 -11.75 -21.27 -4.37
C VAL A 88 -12.57 -20.98 -3.12
N HIS A 89 -12.28 -21.62 -1.98
CA HIS A 89 -12.96 -21.33 -0.71
C HIS A 89 -12.83 -19.85 -0.32
N TYR A 90 -11.63 -19.29 -0.45
CA TYR A 90 -11.39 -17.88 -0.16
C TYR A 90 -12.09 -16.96 -1.17
N LEU A 91 -12.06 -17.27 -2.46
CA LEU A 91 -12.76 -16.49 -3.49
C LEU A 91 -14.27 -16.46 -3.23
N VAL A 92 -14.87 -17.60 -2.90
CA VAL A 92 -16.29 -17.69 -2.53
C VAL A 92 -16.58 -16.82 -1.30
N TYR A 93 -15.74 -16.89 -0.27
CA TYR A 93 -15.86 -16.01 0.89
C TYR A 93 -15.84 -14.52 0.50
N VAL A 94 -14.86 -14.08 -0.30
CA VAL A 94 -14.73 -12.68 -0.72
C VAL A 94 -15.96 -12.25 -1.51
N VAL A 95 -16.41 -13.05 -2.48
CA VAL A 95 -17.61 -12.73 -3.27
C VAL A 95 -18.85 -12.63 -2.39
N CYS A 96 -19.09 -13.61 -1.51
CA CYS A 96 -20.23 -13.58 -0.58
C CYS A 96 -20.18 -12.36 0.35
N LEU A 97 -19.01 -12.03 0.89
CA LEU A 97 -18.81 -10.85 1.73
C LEU A 97 -19.17 -9.57 0.99
N TYR A 98 -18.68 -9.40 -0.24
CA TYR A 98 -18.96 -8.20 -1.03
C TYR A 98 -20.41 -8.14 -1.48
N LEU A 99 -21.09 -9.26 -1.74
CA LEU A 99 -22.53 -9.28 -1.98
C LEU A 99 -23.33 -8.80 -0.76
N VAL A 100 -22.94 -9.19 0.46
CA VAL A 100 -23.55 -8.67 1.70
C VAL A 100 -23.30 -7.16 1.83
N ILE A 101 -22.07 -6.71 1.61
CA ILE A 101 -21.74 -5.27 1.64
C ILE A 101 -22.59 -4.51 0.62
N LEU A 102 -22.75 -5.03 -0.61
CA LEU A 102 -23.60 -4.41 -1.63
C LEU A 102 -25.06 -4.33 -1.17
N GLY A 103 -25.60 -5.42 -0.62
CA GLY A 103 -26.96 -5.45 -0.08
C GLY A 103 -27.19 -4.39 1.00
N VAL A 104 -26.24 -4.22 1.92
CA VAL A 104 -26.28 -3.17 2.94
C VAL A 104 -26.23 -1.78 2.31
N LEU A 105 -25.30 -1.55 1.37
CA LEU A 105 -25.16 -0.25 0.70
C LEU A 105 -26.44 0.16 -0.07
N LEU A 106 -27.09 -0.80 -0.73
CA LEU A 106 -28.36 -0.57 -1.42
C LEU A 106 -29.51 -0.29 -0.44
N ALA A 107 -29.55 -0.98 0.70
CA ALA A 107 -30.57 -0.76 1.73
C ALA A 107 -30.48 0.64 2.37
N LEU A 108 -29.27 1.23 2.44
CA LEU A 108 -29.05 2.56 2.98
C LEU A 108 -29.59 3.71 2.10
N SER A 109 -30.15 3.42 0.91
CA SER A 109 -30.79 4.39 0.02
C SER A 109 -29.92 5.63 -0.25
N LEU A 110 -28.64 5.39 -0.53
CA LEU A 110 -27.66 6.45 -0.76
C LEU A 110 -27.99 7.26 -2.02
N ALA A 111 -27.71 8.57 -1.98
CA ALA A 111 -28.14 9.54 -2.98
C ALA A 111 -27.65 9.27 -4.42
N ASN A 112 -26.54 8.56 -4.63
CA ASN A 112 -26.02 8.20 -5.94
C ASN A 112 -25.71 6.69 -6.04
N PRO A 113 -26.69 5.86 -6.47
CA PRO A 113 -26.51 4.41 -6.56
C PRO A 113 -25.43 3.97 -7.54
N LEU A 114 -25.26 4.70 -8.66
CA LEU A 114 -24.26 4.38 -9.67
C LEU A 114 -22.84 4.56 -9.11
N LEU A 115 -22.57 5.69 -8.46
CA LEU A 115 -21.28 5.95 -7.84
C LEU A 115 -20.97 4.91 -6.75
N VAL A 116 -21.95 4.58 -5.91
CA VAL A 116 -21.81 3.54 -4.87
C VAL A 116 -21.46 2.19 -5.49
N PHE A 117 -22.14 1.81 -6.57
CA PHE A 117 -21.87 0.57 -7.30
C PHE A 117 -20.47 0.57 -7.92
N LEU A 118 -20.04 1.67 -8.54
CA LEU A 118 -18.69 1.81 -9.11
C LEU A 118 -17.61 1.72 -8.04
N VAL A 119 -17.78 2.40 -6.90
CA VAL A 119 -16.86 2.30 -5.76
C VAL A 119 -16.78 0.87 -5.25
N TRP A 120 -17.92 0.21 -5.07
CA TRP A 120 -17.97 -1.20 -4.67
C TRP A 120 -17.21 -2.11 -5.65
N CYS A 121 -17.44 -1.95 -6.94
CA CYS A 121 -16.77 -2.68 -8.02
C CYS A 121 -15.24 -2.48 -8.00
N VAL A 122 -14.79 -1.22 -7.91
CA VAL A 122 -13.36 -0.89 -7.84
C VAL A 122 -12.72 -1.50 -6.61
N VAL A 123 -13.34 -1.34 -5.43
CA VAL A 123 -12.79 -1.86 -4.16
C VAL A 123 -12.74 -3.40 -4.15
N LEU A 124 -13.72 -4.08 -4.74
CA LEU A 124 -13.69 -5.54 -4.92
C LEU A 124 -12.52 -5.96 -5.82
N MET A 125 -12.39 -5.34 -6.99
CA MET A 125 -11.34 -5.70 -7.95
C MET A 125 -9.94 -5.34 -7.44
N GLU A 126 -9.81 -4.27 -6.67
CA GLU A 126 -8.57 -3.89 -6.00
C GLU A 126 -8.17 -4.88 -4.90
N HIS A 127 -9.13 -5.37 -4.11
CA HIS A 127 -8.91 -6.45 -3.15
C HIS A 127 -8.43 -7.71 -3.86
N LEU A 128 -9.19 -8.21 -4.84
CA LEU A 128 -8.83 -9.42 -5.59
C LEU A 128 -7.48 -9.28 -6.29
N GLY A 129 -7.20 -8.11 -6.87
CA GLY A 129 -5.94 -7.82 -7.55
C GLY A 129 -4.74 -7.73 -6.61
N THR A 130 -4.93 -7.26 -5.38
CA THR A 130 -3.88 -7.22 -4.35
C THR A 130 -3.51 -8.63 -3.89
N GLU A 131 -4.51 -9.47 -3.64
CA GLU A 131 -4.30 -10.84 -3.21
C GLU A 131 -3.72 -11.73 -4.33
N SER A 132 -4.19 -11.53 -5.56
CA SER A 132 -3.63 -12.19 -6.74
C SER A 132 -2.16 -11.84 -6.97
N TYR A 133 -1.80 -10.57 -6.74
CA TYR A 133 -0.40 -10.15 -6.81
C TYR A 133 0.47 -10.91 -5.81
N GLN A 134 0.02 -11.02 -4.55
CA GLN A 134 0.75 -11.76 -3.52
C GLN A 134 0.93 -13.24 -3.88
N LEU A 135 -0.14 -13.89 -4.36
CA LEU A 135 -0.11 -15.28 -4.82
C LEU A 135 0.92 -15.50 -5.95
N LEU A 136 0.88 -14.67 -6.99
CA LEU A 136 1.78 -14.80 -8.15
C LEU A 136 3.25 -14.58 -7.76
N VAL A 137 3.53 -13.63 -6.88
CA VAL A 137 4.89 -13.43 -6.33
C VAL A 137 5.36 -14.68 -5.58
N SER A 138 4.51 -15.26 -4.72
CA SER A 138 4.82 -16.50 -3.99
C SER A 138 5.03 -17.72 -4.89
N ARG A 139 4.41 -17.76 -6.06
CA ARG A 139 4.61 -18.81 -7.08
C ARG A 139 5.81 -18.55 -8.00
N ALA A 140 6.67 -17.60 -7.64
CA ALA A 140 7.83 -17.20 -8.44
C ALA A 140 7.44 -16.76 -9.87
N MET A 141 6.28 -16.11 -10.01
CA MET A 141 5.78 -15.50 -11.25
C MET A 141 5.82 -13.97 -11.18
N PRO A 142 6.97 -13.32 -10.87
CA PRO A 142 7.02 -11.88 -10.64
C PRO A 142 6.74 -11.05 -11.91
N ILE A 143 6.99 -11.60 -13.11
CA ILE A 143 6.68 -10.90 -14.36
C ILE A 143 5.17 -10.72 -14.51
N TRP A 144 4.40 -11.81 -14.37
CA TRP A 144 2.94 -11.76 -14.36
C TRP A 144 2.41 -10.85 -13.26
N ALA A 145 2.94 -10.99 -12.04
CA ALA A 145 2.52 -10.15 -10.92
C ALA A 145 2.66 -8.64 -11.22
N ASN A 146 3.83 -8.21 -11.73
CA ASN A 146 4.07 -6.78 -11.99
C ASN A 146 3.36 -6.27 -13.25
N LEU A 147 3.20 -7.10 -14.31
CA LEU A 147 2.42 -6.73 -15.50
C LEU A 147 0.96 -6.50 -15.16
N LEU A 148 0.33 -7.45 -14.46
CA LEU A 148 -1.08 -7.35 -14.07
C LEU A 148 -1.29 -6.22 -13.06
N HIS A 149 -0.32 -5.98 -12.15
CA HIS A 149 -0.33 -4.81 -11.29
C HIS A 149 -0.31 -3.50 -12.09
N PHE A 150 0.53 -3.38 -13.11
CA PHE A 150 0.56 -2.18 -13.96
C PHE A 150 -0.75 -1.97 -14.72
N ILE A 151 -1.34 -3.04 -15.26
CA ILE A 151 -2.65 -2.95 -15.94
C ILE A 151 -3.71 -2.40 -14.97
N ARG A 152 -3.76 -2.95 -13.75
CA ARG A 152 -4.70 -2.56 -12.71
C ARG A 152 -4.45 -1.16 -12.16
N ALA A 153 -3.19 -0.75 -12.02
CA ALA A 153 -2.80 0.41 -11.22
C ALA A 153 -2.37 1.63 -12.06
N GLY A 154 -2.15 1.49 -13.37
CA GLY A 154 -1.63 2.57 -14.21
C GLY A 154 -2.10 2.54 -15.66
N LEU A 155 -2.15 1.38 -16.34
CA LEU A 155 -2.43 1.34 -17.79
C LEU A 155 -3.78 1.97 -18.14
N TRP A 156 -4.82 1.72 -17.36
CA TRP A 156 -6.12 2.34 -17.60
C TRP A 156 -6.08 3.87 -17.49
N ALA A 157 -5.21 4.42 -16.63
CA ALA A 157 -5.05 5.86 -16.49
C ALA A 157 -4.34 6.47 -17.71
N LEU A 158 -3.41 5.74 -18.33
CA LEU A 158 -2.81 6.15 -19.61
C LEU A 158 -3.83 6.21 -20.75
N LEU A 159 -4.92 5.45 -20.68
CA LEU A 159 -6.01 5.52 -21.65
C LEU A 159 -7.02 6.61 -21.27
N TYR A 160 -7.37 6.70 -19.99
CA TYR A 160 -8.32 7.68 -19.47
C TYR A 160 -7.85 9.12 -19.68
N ILE A 161 -6.59 9.44 -19.38
CA ILE A 161 -6.09 10.84 -19.43
C ILE A 161 -6.24 11.45 -20.84
N PRO A 162 -5.75 10.84 -21.94
CA PRO A 162 -5.92 11.39 -23.28
C PRO A 162 -7.39 11.46 -23.72
N LEU A 163 -8.20 10.44 -23.37
CA LEU A 163 -9.63 10.43 -23.72
C LEU A 163 -10.39 11.54 -22.98
N ALA A 164 -10.18 11.70 -21.68
CA ALA A 164 -10.79 12.78 -20.91
C ALA A 164 -10.24 14.16 -21.28
N TYR A 165 -9.01 14.24 -21.79
CA TYR A 165 -8.49 15.46 -22.38
C TYR A 165 -9.24 15.82 -23.67
N ALA A 166 -9.42 14.86 -24.59
CA ALA A 166 -10.12 15.06 -25.86
C ALA A 166 -11.64 15.26 -25.69
N PHE A 167 -12.26 14.58 -24.73
CA PHE A 167 -13.70 14.59 -24.49
C PHE A 167 -14.03 15.10 -23.08
N PRO A 168 -14.38 16.40 -22.92
CA PRO A 168 -14.68 16.98 -21.61
C PRO A 168 -15.79 16.28 -20.83
N ALA A 169 -16.72 15.60 -21.51
CA ALA A 169 -17.79 14.82 -20.89
C ALA A 169 -17.29 13.67 -19.99
N LEU A 170 -16.04 13.21 -20.19
CA LEU A 170 -15.42 12.16 -19.37
C LEU A 170 -14.72 12.72 -18.12
N ARG A 171 -14.68 14.05 -17.93
CA ARG A 171 -13.99 14.70 -16.80
C ARG A 171 -14.89 14.73 -15.56
N ASN A 172 -15.27 13.55 -15.09
CA ASN A 172 -16.04 13.36 -13.86
C ASN A 172 -15.59 12.08 -13.14
N ILE A 173 -15.93 11.97 -11.87
CA ILE A 173 -15.50 10.85 -11.03
C ILE A 173 -16.08 9.50 -11.49
N ASP A 174 -17.31 9.48 -12.03
CA ASP A 174 -17.96 8.23 -12.46
C ASP A 174 -17.21 7.60 -13.64
N ALA A 175 -16.88 8.41 -14.66
CA ALA A 175 -16.09 7.98 -15.80
C ALA A 175 -14.69 7.50 -15.35
N LEU A 176 -14.04 8.22 -14.43
CA LEU A 176 -12.75 7.83 -13.89
C LEU A 176 -12.80 6.45 -13.21
N LEU A 177 -13.78 6.24 -12.33
CA LEU A 177 -13.97 4.97 -11.61
C LEU A 177 -14.34 3.84 -12.56
N PHE A 178 -15.11 4.12 -13.62
CA PHE A 178 -15.43 3.14 -14.65
C PHE A 178 -14.17 2.65 -15.39
N PHE A 179 -13.29 3.56 -15.81
CA PHE A 179 -12.01 3.19 -16.43
C PHE A 179 -11.12 2.38 -15.48
N TRP A 180 -11.06 2.78 -14.21
CA TRP A 180 -10.34 2.01 -13.19
C TRP A 180 -10.92 0.60 -13.05
N PHE A 181 -12.23 0.48 -12.91
CA PHE A 181 -12.91 -0.81 -12.83
C PHE A 181 -12.60 -1.71 -14.03
N ILE A 182 -12.64 -1.18 -15.26
CA ILE A 182 -12.25 -1.93 -16.46
C ILE A 182 -10.81 -2.41 -16.38
N GLY A 183 -9.87 -1.52 -16.05
CA GLY A 183 -8.45 -1.89 -15.91
C GLY A 183 -8.21 -2.98 -14.86
N ALA A 184 -8.88 -2.87 -13.71
CA ALA A 184 -8.79 -3.85 -12.64
C ALA A 184 -9.41 -5.20 -13.03
N THR A 185 -10.54 -5.17 -13.76
CA THR A 185 -11.19 -6.37 -14.30
C THR A 185 -10.33 -7.09 -15.33
N ILE A 186 -9.74 -6.36 -16.29
CA ILE A 186 -8.80 -6.92 -17.28
C ILE A 186 -7.60 -7.56 -16.57
N ALA A 187 -7.04 -6.90 -15.55
CA ALA A 187 -5.95 -7.46 -14.78
C ALA A 187 -6.35 -8.76 -14.05
N PHE A 188 -7.57 -8.81 -13.48
CA PHE A 188 -8.08 -10.02 -12.83
C PHE A 188 -8.24 -11.18 -13.81
N PHE A 189 -8.80 -10.96 -15.00
CA PHE A 189 -8.84 -11.98 -16.05
C PHE A 189 -7.44 -12.43 -16.49
N GLY A 190 -6.47 -11.51 -16.51
CA GLY A 190 -5.07 -11.84 -16.74
C GLY A 190 -4.48 -12.79 -15.68
N VAL A 191 -4.97 -12.77 -14.44
CA VAL A 191 -4.59 -13.76 -13.41
C VAL A 191 -5.10 -15.15 -13.79
N ILE A 192 -6.34 -15.26 -14.28
CA ILE A 192 -6.92 -16.53 -14.73
C ILE A 192 -6.05 -17.11 -15.87
N VAL A 193 -5.64 -16.27 -16.82
CA VAL A 193 -4.72 -16.66 -17.89
C VAL A 193 -3.36 -17.11 -17.34
N ALA A 194 -2.79 -16.38 -16.38
CA ALA A 194 -1.51 -16.74 -15.76
C ALA A 194 -1.56 -18.10 -15.04
N LEU A 195 -2.73 -18.46 -14.48
CA LEU A 195 -2.93 -19.71 -13.75
C LEU A 195 -3.57 -20.82 -14.60
N ARG A 196 -3.69 -20.66 -15.93
CA ARG A 196 -4.39 -21.61 -16.81
C ARG A 196 -3.82 -23.04 -16.78
N ASP A 197 -2.51 -23.19 -16.54
CA ASP A 197 -1.82 -24.49 -16.52
C ASP A 197 -1.96 -25.23 -15.18
N TRP A 198 -2.91 -24.81 -14.34
CA TRP A 198 -3.23 -25.47 -13.07
C TRP A 198 -4.35 -26.49 -13.29
N PRO A 199 -4.37 -27.58 -12.51
CA PRO A 199 -5.33 -28.66 -12.70
C PRO A 199 -6.74 -28.33 -12.16
N TRP A 200 -7.31 -27.17 -12.51
CA TRP A 200 -8.59 -26.63 -12.01
C TRP A 200 -9.74 -27.64 -12.09
N LEU A 201 -9.87 -28.35 -13.22
CA LEU A 201 -10.95 -29.31 -13.46
C LEU A 201 -10.73 -30.67 -12.78
N LYS A 202 -9.49 -30.99 -12.38
CA LYS A 202 -9.13 -32.28 -11.77
C LYS A 202 -9.19 -32.24 -10.25
N THR A 203 -9.18 -31.05 -9.65
CA THR A 203 -9.24 -30.88 -8.21
C THR A 203 -10.70 -30.85 -7.74
N GLY A 204 -11.10 -31.82 -6.93
CA GLY A 204 -12.41 -31.79 -6.29
C GLY A 204 -12.48 -30.70 -5.21
N VAL A 205 -13.41 -29.74 -5.36
CA VAL A 205 -13.63 -28.67 -4.38
C VAL A 205 -14.87 -28.99 -3.54
N ARG A 206 -14.69 -29.15 -2.22
CA ARG A 206 -15.78 -29.38 -1.26
C ARG A 206 -16.07 -28.12 -0.46
N LEU A 207 -17.04 -27.31 -0.91
CA LEU A 207 -17.30 -25.98 -0.35
C LEU A 207 -17.68 -25.99 1.14
N ARG A 208 -18.63 -26.84 1.56
CA ARG A 208 -19.23 -26.79 2.90
C ARG A 208 -18.20 -27.04 4.02
N GLU A 209 -17.44 -28.12 3.93
CA GLU A 209 -16.42 -28.49 4.93
C GLU A 209 -15.11 -27.74 4.70
N GLY A 210 -14.81 -27.41 3.44
CA GLY A 210 -13.55 -26.82 3.02
C GLY A 210 -13.38 -25.36 3.41
N ILE A 211 -14.43 -24.55 3.39
CA ILE A 211 -14.38 -23.14 3.82
C ILE A 211 -13.99 -23.06 5.30
N THR A 212 -14.70 -23.78 6.17
CA THR A 212 -14.42 -23.79 7.62
C THR A 212 -13.01 -24.29 7.92
N SER A 213 -12.56 -25.33 7.22
CA SER A 213 -11.19 -25.84 7.35
C SER A 213 -10.15 -24.79 6.94
N THR A 214 -10.36 -24.11 5.80
CA THR A 214 -9.47 -23.06 5.30
C THR A 214 -9.32 -21.95 6.34
N PHE A 215 -10.42 -21.44 6.91
CA PHE A 215 -10.35 -20.41 7.95
C PHE A 215 -9.84 -20.90 9.31
N ARG A 216 -9.92 -22.19 9.62
CA ARG A 216 -9.28 -22.74 10.83
C ARG A 216 -7.76 -22.66 10.74
N THR A 217 -7.19 -22.89 9.55
CA THR A 217 -5.74 -22.79 9.33
C THR A 217 -5.22 -21.35 9.40
N THR A 218 -6.07 -20.35 9.17
CA THR A 218 -5.68 -18.93 9.21
C THR A 218 -5.61 -18.37 10.62
N ARG A 219 -6.13 -19.08 11.63
CA ARG A 219 -6.08 -18.67 13.04
C ARG A 219 -4.64 -18.43 13.53
N ALA A 220 -3.67 -19.19 13.01
CA ALA A 220 -2.26 -19.04 13.33
C ALA A 220 -1.65 -17.72 12.85
N ALA A 221 -2.24 -17.06 11.84
CA ALA A 221 -1.78 -15.79 11.31
C ALA A 221 -2.45 -14.56 11.95
N ARG A 222 -3.36 -14.74 12.91
CA ARG A 222 -4.10 -13.64 13.56
C ARG A 222 -3.21 -12.51 14.09
N PRO A 223 -2.07 -12.76 14.77
CA PRO A 223 -1.22 -11.67 15.27
C PRO A 223 -0.68 -10.78 14.13
N LEU A 224 -0.17 -11.40 13.07
CA LEU A 224 0.36 -10.68 11.89
C LEU A 224 -0.75 -9.97 11.13
N TYR A 225 -1.92 -10.59 11.04
CA TYR A 225 -3.12 -10.00 10.46
C TYR A 225 -3.54 -8.74 11.21
N ILE A 226 -3.69 -8.81 12.54
CA ILE A 226 -4.07 -7.65 13.37
C ILE A 226 -3.05 -6.52 13.21
N SER A 227 -1.76 -6.84 13.22
CA SER A 227 -0.71 -5.84 12.96
C SER A 227 -0.89 -5.17 11.60
N SER A 228 -1.18 -5.95 10.56
CA SER A 228 -1.38 -5.45 9.19
C SER A 228 -2.64 -4.56 9.08
N VAL A 229 -3.72 -4.92 9.79
CA VAL A 229 -4.95 -4.12 9.84
C VAL A 229 -4.67 -2.78 10.53
N CYS A 230 -4.07 -2.80 11.71
CA CYS A 230 -3.74 -1.59 12.46
C CYS A 230 -2.80 -0.67 11.68
N GLU A 231 -1.77 -1.24 11.03
CA GLU A 231 -0.86 -0.47 10.18
C GLU A 231 -1.60 0.19 9.02
N THR A 232 -2.46 -0.57 8.33
CA THR A 232 -3.21 -0.06 7.18
C THR A 232 -4.20 1.03 7.59
N LEU A 233 -4.97 0.80 8.66
CA LEU A 233 -5.91 1.80 9.17
C LEU A 233 -5.19 3.05 9.66
N SER A 234 -4.06 2.92 10.35
CA SER A 234 -3.29 4.07 10.81
C SER A 234 -2.85 4.98 9.66
N VAL A 235 -2.58 4.42 8.48
CA VAL A 235 -2.12 5.19 7.30
C VAL A 235 -3.29 5.70 6.45
N GLN A 236 -4.42 4.98 6.41
CA GLN A 236 -5.53 5.29 5.51
C GLN A 236 -6.69 6.06 6.17
N SER A 237 -6.72 6.18 7.51
CA SER A 237 -7.82 6.85 8.23
C SER A 237 -7.86 8.36 8.06
N ASP A 238 -6.71 8.99 7.79
CA ASP A 238 -6.56 10.44 7.68
C ASP A 238 -7.57 11.08 6.71
N ARG A 239 -7.73 10.54 5.50
CA ARG A 239 -8.63 11.08 4.48
C ARG A 239 -10.10 11.01 4.89
N PHE A 240 -10.51 9.94 5.56
CA PHE A 240 -11.88 9.77 6.04
C PHE A 240 -12.18 10.77 7.17
N ILE A 241 -11.23 10.96 8.09
CA ILE A 241 -11.37 11.93 9.19
C ILE A 241 -11.39 13.36 8.65
N ILE A 242 -10.49 13.71 7.72
CA ILE A 242 -10.48 15.03 7.06
C ILE A 242 -11.80 15.27 6.31
N THR A 243 -12.32 14.28 5.60
CA THR A 243 -13.61 14.40 4.90
C THR A 243 -14.75 14.65 5.88
N ALA A 244 -14.79 13.90 6.97
CA ALA A 244 -15.86 14.02 7.98
C ALA A 244 -15.85 15.38 8.69
N LEU A 245 -14.67 15.96 8.93
CA LEU A 245 -14.53 17.21 9.69
C LEU A 245 -14.47 18.47 8.81
N LEU A 246 -13.85 18.38 7.63
CA LEU A 246 -13.51 19.53 6.78
C LEU A 246 -14.05 19.43 5.34
N GLY A 247 -14.64 18.28 4.98
CA GLY A 247 -15.20 18.05 3.65
C GLY A 247 -14.23 17.45 2.62
N VAL A 248 -14.81 17.06 1.48
CA VAL A 248 -14.10 16.35 0.40
C VAL A 248 -13.07 17.22 -0.32
N GLU A 249 -13.27 18.53 -0.41
CA GLU A 249 -12.33 19.43 -1.09
C GLU A 249 -11.02 19.58 -0.32
N ALA A 250 -11.09 19.77 1.01
CA ALA A 250 -9.92 19.78 1.89
C ALA A 250 -9.16 18.45 1.82
N THR A 251 -9.89 17.33 1.71
CA THR A 251 -9.31 16.01 1.48
C THR A 251 -8.55 15.95 0.16
N GLY A 252 -9.07 16.56 -0.92
CA GLY A 252 -8.38 16.66 -2.20
C GLY A 252 -7.05 17.41 -2.13
N ILE A 253 -7.01 18.55 -1.43
CA ILE A 253 -5.78 19.33 -1.20
C ILE A 253 -4.75 18.48 -0.45
N TYR A 254 -5.20 17.80 0.61
CA TYR A 254 -4.34 16.93 1.40
C TYR A 254 -3.82 15.74 0.58
N VAL A 255 -4.69 15.07 -0.18
CA VAL A 255 -4.36 13.94 -1.05
C VAL A 255 -3.35 14.37 -2.11
N PHE A 256 -3.51 15.54 -2.72
CA PHE A 256 -2.57 16.08 -3.71
C PHE A 256 -1.12 16.06 -3.18
N PHE A 257 -0.88 16.68 -2.03
CA PHE A 257 0.45 16.72 -1.44
C PHE A 257 0.91 15.35 -0.95
N LEU A 258 0.01 14.56 -0.36
CA LEU A 258 0.31 13.23 0.15
C LEU A 258 0.75 12.26 -0.96
N GLN A 259 0.26 12.42 -2.19
CA GLN A 259 0.68 11.62 -3.34
C GLN A 259 2.13 11.90 -3.73
N ILE A 260 2.60 13.14 -3.59
CA ILE A 260 4.03 13.46 -3.78
C ILE A 260 4.86 12.71 -2.73
N GLY A 261 4.48 12.82 -1.44
CA GLY A 261 5.17 12.12 -0.36
C GLY A 261 5.19 10.60 -0.55
N SER A 262 4.07 10.04 -1.01
CA SER A 262 3.94 8.60 -1.31
C SER A 262 4.84 8.17 -2.46
N ALA A 263 5.01 9.02 -3.49
CA ALA A 263 5.94 8.74 -4.58
C ALA A 263 7.40 8.73 -4.12
N LEU A 264 7.81 9.73 -3.31
CA LEU A 264 9.15 9.77 -2.71
C LEU A 264 9.39 8.55 -1.80
N ALA A 265 8.41 8.19 -0.97
CA ALA A 265 8.47 7.02 -0.09
C ALA A 265 8.66 5.71 -0.87
N ASN A 266 7.92 5.51 -1.96
CA ASN A 266 8.04 4.31 -2.79
C ASN A 266 9.40 4.22 -3.51
N LEU A 267 9.90 5.34 -4.03
CA LEU A 267 11.23 5.40 -4.65
C LEU A 267 12.32 5.06 -3.61
N HIS A 268 12.27 5.69 -2.43
CA HIS A 268 13.22 5.42 -1.37
C HIS A 268 13.14 3.97 -0.86
N TYR A 269 11.93 3.44 -0.64
CA TYR A 269 11.74 2.07 -0.15
C TYR A 269 12.37 1.05 -1.11
N SER A 270 12.11 1.19 -2.41
CA SER A 270 12.66 0.28 -3.43
C SER A 270 14.16 0.45 -3.65
N GLY A 271 14.69 1.67 -3.56
CA GLY A 271 16.10 1.97 -3.81
C GLY A 271 17.03 1.70 -2.61
N VAL A 272 16.55 1.91 -1.38
CA VAL A 272 17.39 1.84 -0.17
C VAL A 272 16.93 0.71 0.74
N VAL A 273 15.71 0.79 1.27
CA VAL A 273 15.23 -0.13 2.33
C VAL A 273 15.20 -1.58 1.84
N GLN A 274 14.61 -1.84 0.67
CA GLN A 274 14.50 -3.17 0.11
C GLN A 274 15.88 -3.78 -0.21
N MET A 275 16.83 -2.96 -0.69
CA MET A 275 18.18 -3.41 -1.02
C MET A 275 19.04 -3.68 0.22
N SER A 276 18.84 -2.93 1.31
CA SER A 276 19.58 -3.12 2.56
C SER A 276 19.07 -4.31 3.39
N ARG A 277 17.83 -4.76 3.19
CA ARG A 277 17.20 -5.81 4.01
C ARG A 277 18.02 -7.11 4.15
N PRO A 278 18.59 -7.70 3.08
CA PRO A 278 19.40 -8.92 3.22
C PRO A 278 20.64 -8.72 4.09
N ALA A 279 21.28 -7.54 4.02
CA ALA A 279 22.45 -7.23 4.84
C ALA A 279 22.10 -7.16 6.32
N PHE A 280 20.97 -6.52 6.67
CA PHE A 280 20.49 -6.47 8.05
C PHE A 280 20.20 -7.85 8.63
N VAL A 281 19.48 -8.70 7.89
CA VAL A 281 19.18 -10.08 8.33
C VAL A 281 20.45 -10.89 8.52
N ARG A 282 21.40 -10.79 7.58
CA ARG A 282 22.67 -11.51 7.65
C ARG A 282 23.54 -11.03 8.83
N THR A 283 23.69 -9.72 9.00
CA THR A 283 24.46 -9.16 10.12
C THR A 283 23.84 -9.48 11.46
N ALA A 284 22.51 -9.45 11.57
CA ALA A 284 21.83 -9.87 12.80
C ALA A 284 22.07 -11.34 13.14
N ALA A 285 22.12 -12.23 12.14
CA ALA A 285 22.38 -13.66 12.35
C ALA A 285 23.86 -13.96 12.69
N GLU A 286 24.81 -13.30 12.01
CA GLU A 286 26.25 -13.58 12.16
C GLU A 286 26.89 -12.82 13.34
N ASN A 287 26.51 -11.56 13.55
CA ASN A 287 27.09 -10.71 14.60
C ASN A 287 26.11 -9.59 15.00
N PRO A 288 25.16 -9.87 15.93
CA PRO A 288 24.16 -8.91 16.38
C PRO A 288 24.75 -7.58 16.87
N ALA A 289 25.96 -7.57 17.45
CA ALA A 289 26.60 -6.36 17.95
C ALA A 289 26.94 -5.35 16.83
N ARG A 290 27.30 -5.85 15.64
CA ARG A 290 27.60 -5.03 14.45
C ARG A 290 26.35 -4.45 13.77
N LEU A 291 25.15 -4.95 14.09
CA LEU A 291 23.90 -4.45 13.53
C LEU A 291 23.70 -2.96 13.82
N SER A 292 24.16 -2.50 14.98
CA SER A 292 24.09 -1.08 15.37
C SER A 292 24.89 -0.16 14.44
N HIS A 293 26.09 -0.59 14.06
CA HIS A 293 26.94 0.16 13.13
C HIS A 293 26.32 0.19 11.73
N LEU A 294 25.84 -0.97 11.24
CA LEU A 294 25.13 -1.06 9.96
C LEU A 294 23.86 -0.19 9.92
N PHE A 295 23.10 -0.17 11.01
CA PHE A 295 21.92 0.66 11.14
C PHE A 295 22.26 2.15 10.97
N TRP A 296 23.28 2.64 11.68
CA TRP A 296 23.65 4.06 11.61
C TRP A 296 24.33 4.43 10.29
N SER A 297 25.14 3.56 9.69
CA SER A 297 25.71 3.82 8.36
C SER A 297 24.62 3.90 7.29
N THR A 298 23.66 2.96 7.31
CA THR A 298 22.52 2.96 6.38
C THR A 298 21.61 4.17 6.62
N THR A 299 21.39 4.54 7.88
CA THR A 299 20.61 5.73 8.25
C THR A 299 21.23 7.00 7.68
N ARG A 300 22.55 7.19 7.79
CA ARG A 300 23.23 8.37 7.21
C ARG A 300 23.02 8.47 5.71
N MET A 301 23.16 7.36 4.98
CA MET A 301 22.90 7.31 3.54
C MET A 301 21.42 7.59 3.21
N ALA A 302 20.51 6.98 3.97
CA ALA A 302 19.07 7.20 3.81
C ALA A 302 18.71 8.67 4.03
N THR A 303 19.15 9.29 5.15
CA THR A 303 18.92 10.70 5.45
C THR A 303 19.44 11.62 4.33
N LEU A 304 20.63 11.36 3.79
CA LEU A 304 21.16 12.16 2.69
C LEU A 304 20.25 12.06 1.45
N SER A 305 19.80 10.84 1.12
CA SER A 305 18.90 10.63 -0.02
C SER A 305 17.51 11.23 0.18
N THR A 306 16.94 11.16 1.39
CA THR A 306 15.62 11.73 1.67
C THR A 306 15.64 13.25 1.71
N VAL A 307 16.72 13.85 2.19
CA VAL A 307 16.93 15.30 2.11
C VAL A 307 17.05 15.73 0.65
N LEU A 308 17.85 15.03 -0.17
CA LEU A 308 17.96 15.34 -1.60
C LEU A 308 16.61 15.23 -2.32
N PHE A 309 15.85 14.17 -2.05
CA PHE A 309 14.50 13.99 -2.59
C PHE A 309 13.53 15.08 -2.13
N SER A 310 13.62 15.51 -0.87
CA SER A 310 12.79 16.59 -0.33
C SER A 310 13.12 17.92 -0.99
N VAL A 311 14.41 18.24 -1.20
CA VAL A 311 14.85 19.44 -1.92
C VAL A 311 14.40 19.41 -3.38
N ALA A 312 14.57 18.27 -4.07
CA ALA A 312 14.09 18.11 -5.43
C ALA A 312 12.57 18.30 -5.54
N ALA A 313 11.81 17.78 -4.56
CA ALA A 313 10.36 17.96 -4.51
C ALA A 313 9.94 19.41 -4.20
N LEU A 314 10.70 20.12 -3.35
CA LEU A 314 10.52 21.56 -3.11
C LEU A 314 10.76 22.39 -4.36
N VAL A 315 11.79 22.06 -5.15
CA VAL A 315 12.01 22.72 -6.44
C VAL A 315 10.93 22.33 -7.43
N GLY A 316 10.48 21.07 -7.45
CA GLY A 316 9.43 20.61 -8.35
C GLY A 316 8.08 21.31 -8.09
N ILE A 317 7.71 21.50 -6.82
CA ILE A 317 6.39 22.05 -6.46
C ILE A 317 6.22 23.51 -6.91
N THR A 318 7.30 24.30 -6.96
CA THR A 318 7.25 25.70 -7.42
C THR A 318 6.87 25.81 -8.90
N TYR A 319 7.23 24.83 -9.73
CA TYR A 319 6.82 24.77 -11.13
C TYR A 319 5.47 24.07 -11.34
N LEU A 320 5.14 23.10 -10.48
CA LEU A 320 3.90 22.33 -10.60
C LEU A 320 2.66 23.12 -10.22
N LEU A 321 2.70 23.93 -9.15
CA LEU A 321 1.52 24.66 -8.67
C LEU A 321 0.96 25.65 -9.71
N PRO A 322 1.77 26.48 -10.39
CA PRO A 322 1.28 27.36 -11.46
C PRO A 322 0.65 26.59 -12.62
N LEU A 323 1.21 25.42 -12.98
CA LEU A 323 0.69 24.58 -14.07
C LEU A 323 -0.72 24.04 -13.75
N ILE A 324 -0.97 23.74 -12.48
CA ILE A 324 -2.28 23.28 -12.00
C ILE A 324 -3.27 24.45 -11.90
N GLY A 325 -2.79 25.67 -11.63
CA GLY A 325 -3.60 26.89 -11.60
C GLY A 325 -4.78 26.83 -10.64
N LYS A 326 -4.62 26.16 -9.49
CA LYS A 326 -5.60 26.11 -8.39
C LYS A 326 -5.05 26.89 -7.21
N GLU A 327 -5.60 28.06 -6.93
CA GLU A 327 -5.15 28.95 -5.85
C GLU A 327 -5.15 28.28 -4.48
N ALA A 328 -6.13 27.40 -4.22
CA ALA A 328 -6.22 26.65 -2.98
C ALA A 328 -4.97 25.78 -2.72
N LEU A 329 -4.34 25.22 -3.74
CA LEU A 329 -3.10 24.44 -3.55
C LEU A 329 -1.93 25.33 -3.12
N SER A 330 -1.83 26.53 -3.68
CA SER A 330 -0.82 27.51 -3.28
C SER A 330 -1.06 28.02 -1.86
N ALA A 331 -2.32 28.29 -1.50
CA ALA A 331 -2.68 28.74 -0.15
C ALA A 331 -2.35 27.70 0.93
N TRP A 332 -2.51 26.41 0.61
CA TRP A 332 -2.25 25.30 1.53
C TRP A 332 -0.90 24.61 1.33
N GLN A 333 0.06 25.28 0.70
CA GLN A 333 1.42 24.73 0.47
C GLN A 333 2.11 24.31 1.78
N VAL A 334 1.70 24.85 2.93
CA VAL A 334 2.20 24.42 4.26
C VAL A 334 2.02 22.90 4.50
N ILE A 335 0.95 22.29 3.95
CA ILE A 335 0.70 20.85 4.06
C ILE A 335 1.81 20.04 3.37
N PHE A 336 2.37 20.58 2.30
CA PHE A 336 3.49 19.94 1.60
C PHE A 336 4.72 19.80 2.51
N TYR A 337 5.03 20.82 3.32
CA TYR A 337 6.16 20.77 4.24
C TYR A 337 5.96 19.69 5.31
N PHE A 338 4.75 19.58 5.87
CA PHE A 338 4.42 18.49 6.79
C PHE A 338 4.57 17.11 6.14
N VAL A 339 4.14 16.96 4.88
CA VAL A 339 4.31 15.71 4.13
C VAL A 339 5.79 15.36 3.93
N LEU A 340 6.66 16.32 3.64
CA LEU A 340 8.10 16.09 3.50
C LEU A 340 8.74 15.68 4.83
N VAL A 341 8.40 16.36 5.93
CA VAL A 341 8.87 15.98 7.27
C VAL A 341 8.41 14.56 7.62
N ASN A 342 7.12 14.26 7.39
CA ASN A 342 6.55 12.95 7.58
C ASN A 342 7.25 11.87 6.72
N PHE A 343 7.59 12.17 5.47
CA PHE A 343 8.35 11.26 4.60
C PHE A 343 9.73 10.92 5.21
N ASN A 344 10.48 11.92 5.67
CA ASN A 344 11.79 11.70 6.30
C ASN A 344 11.68 10.86 7.58
N LEU A 345 10.70 11.16 8.44
CA LEU A 345 10.45 10.39 9.67
C LEU A 345 10.05 8.95 9.36
N ASN A 346 9.18 8.73 8.37
CA ASN A 346 8.76 7.38 7.99
C ASN A 346 9.91 6.55 7.44
N VAL A 347 10.80 7.13 6.64
CA VAL A 347 12.01 6.42 6.20
C VAL A 347 12.85 5.94 7.38
N PHE A 348 13.03 6.80 8.39
CA PHE A 348 13.78 6.43 9.58
C PHE A 348 13.08 5.33 10.40
N ALA A 349 11.76 5.43 10.56
CA ALA A 349 10.95 4.39 11.21
C ALA A 349 11.02 3.04 10.44
N GLU A 350 11.03 3.05 9.11
CA GLU A 350 11.17 1.81 8.33
C GLU A 350 12.53 1.14 8.54
N LEU A 351 13.62 1.90 8.67
CA LEU A 351 14.93 1.35 9.01
C LEU A 351 14.95 0.73 10.41
N GLN A 352 14.27 1.36 11.37
CA GLN A 352 14.14 0.83 12.74
C GLN A 352 13.32 -0.45 12.76
N LYS A 353 12.17 -0.46 12.08
CA LYS A 353 11.34 -1.66 11.88
C LYS A 353 12.15 -2.78 11.21
N MET A 354 13.00 -2.46 10.24
CA MET A 354 13.88 -3.44 9.57
C MET A 354 14.94 -4.02 10.53
N ALA A 355 15.51 -3.20 11.42
CA ALA A 355 16.41 -3.67 12.47
C ALA A 355 15.69 -4.61 13.46
N MET A 356 14.53 -4.20 13.97
CA MET A 356 13.69 -5.02 14.85
C MET A 356 13.29 -6.35 14.18
N TYR A 357 12.92 -6.30 12.91
CA TYR A 357 12.56 -7.48 12.12
C TYR A 357 13.72 -8.46 12.00
N SER A 358 14.94 -7.93 11.78
CA SER A 358 16.15 -8.76 11.68
C SER A 358 16.54 -9.40 13.02
N LEU A 359 16.03 -8.88 14.13
CA LEU A 359 16.17 -9.43 15.49
C LEU A 359 15.00 -10.36 15.87
N HIS A 360 14.16 -10.77 14.92
CA HIS A 360 12.99 -11.62 15.16
C HIS A 360 11.97 -11.05 16.18
N ALA A 361 11.94 -9.73 16.34
CA ALA A 361 11.09 -9.04 17.31
C ALA A 361 9.63 -8.84 16.83
N ASP A 362 9.03 -9.87 16.22
CA ASP A 362 7.72 -9.78 15.57
C ASP A 362 6.61 -9.35 16.54
N GLN A 363 6.65 -9.83 17.78
CA GLN A 363 5.71 -9.44 18.84
C GLN A 363 5.84 -7.97 19.24
N ALA A 364 7.07 -7.44 19.29
CA ALA A 364 7.31 -6.04 19.59
C ALA A 364 6.80 -5.15 18.44
N ILE A 365 7.11 -5.52 17.18
CA ILE A 365 6.60 -4.81 16.00
C ILE A 365 5.08 -4.73 16.03
N MET A 366 4.40 -5.85 16.30
CA MET A 366 2.94 -5.89 16.41
C MET A 366 2.43 -4.96 17.53
N ARG A 367 2.97 -5.08 18.75
CA ARG A 367 2.53 -4.26 19.90
C ARG A 367 2.72 -2.76 19.64
N LEU A 368 3.88 -2.35 19.14
CA LEU A 368 4.17 -0.95 18.83
C LEU A 368 3.25 -0.43 17.72
N THR A 369 2.92 -1.25 16.72
CA THR A 369 2.01 -0.88 15.64
C THR A 369 0.58 -0.68 16.15
N ILE A 370 0.09 -1.57 17.03
CA ILE A 370 -1.23 -1.44 17.64
C ILE A 370 -1.30 -0.18 18.50
N ILE A 371 -0.29 0.06 19.35
CA ILE A 371 -0.22 1.27 20.20
C ILE A 371 -0.22 2.53 19.32
N ASN A 372 0.60 2.55 18.27
CA ASN A 372 0.65 3.69 17.35
C ASN A 372 -0.69 3.96 16.67
N PHE A 373 -1.41 2.91 16.26
CA PHE A 373 -2.75 3.03 15.69
C PHE A 373 -3.77 3.61 16.69
N VAL A 374 -3.77 3.11 17.93
CA VAL A 374 -4.66 3.60 18.99
C VAL A 374 -4.40 5.06 19.33
N ILE A 375 -3.14 5.51 19.27
CA ILE A 375 -2.76 6.92 19.46
C ILE A 375 -3.10 7.76 18.23
N ALA A 376 -2.95 7.21 17.02
CA ALA A 376 -3.14 7.95 15.77
C ALA A 376 -4.56 8.48 15.60
N LEU A 377 -5.59 7.69 15.93
CA LEU A 377 -6.99 8.10 15.77
C LEU A 377 -7.36 9.36 16.59
N PRO A 378 -7.15 9.41 17.93
CA PRO A 378 -7.46 10.61 18.70
C PRO A 378 -6.57 11.79 18.31
N VAL A 379 -5.29 11.56 18.00
CA VAL A 379 -4.39 12.64 17.52
C VAL A 379 -4.88 13.23 16.20
N LEU A 380 -5.36 12.41 15.26
CA LEU A 380 -5.96 12.91 14.02
C LEU A 380 -7.23 13.70 14.33
N THR A 381 -8.19 13.10 15.02
CA THR A 381 -9.50 13.73 15.24
C THR A 381 -9.39 15.03 16.04
N LEU A 382 -8.64 15.04 17.15
CA LEU A 382 -8.54 16.21 18.02
C LEU A 382 -7.78 17.35 17.36
N VAL A 383 -6.62 17.06 16.75
CA VAL A 383 -5.77 18.11 16.17
C VAL A 383 -6.41 18.67 14.89
N ILE A 384 -7.07 17.85 14.07
CA ILE A 384 -7.84 18.33 12.90
C ILE A 384 -9.03 19.19 13.36
N SER A 385 -9.74 18.80 14.42
CA SER A 385 -10.87 19.58 14.94
C SER A 385 -10.44 20.98 15.43
N VAL A 386 -9.24 21.11 15.98
CA VAL A 386 -8.73 22.39 16.53
C VAL A 386 -8.04 23.25 15.46
N PHE A 387 -7.21 22.64 14.62
CA PHE A 387 -6.33 23.35 13.68
C PHE A 387 -6.75 23.22 12.20
N GLY A 388 -7.90 22.62 11.93
CA GLY A 388 -8.39 22.38 10.58
C GLY A 388 -7.40 21.56 9.75
N LEU A 389 -7.20 21.98 8.49
CA LEU A 389 -6.36 21.24 7.55
C LEU A 389 -4.87 21.23 7.95
N ILE A 390 -4.36 22.30 8.59
CA ILE A 390 -3.01 22.31 9.18
C ILE A 390 -2.90 21.21 10.24
N GLY A 391 -3.98 20.99 10.99
CA GLY A 391 -4.05 19.92 11.97
C GLY A 391 -3.76 18.55 11.38
N ALA A 392 -4.22 18.25 10.17
CA ALA A 392 -3.89 16.99 9.48
C ALA A 392 -2.37 16.85 9.21
N GLY A 393 -1.72 17.94 8.79
CA GLY A 393 -0.26 17.98 8.61
C GLY A 393 0.50 17.79 9.93
N ILE A 394 0.05 18.44 11.00
CA ILE A 394 0.62 18.27 12.34
C ILE A 394 0.48 16.81 12.80
N SER A 395 -0.71 16.22 12.66
CA SER A 395 -0.97 14.84 13.05
C SER A 395 -0.05 13.86 12.32
N LEU A 396 0.20 14.03 11.02
CA LEU A 396 1.17 13.21 10.28
C LEU A 396 2.54 13.18 10.96
N VAL A 397 3.09 14.37 11.25
CA VAL A 397 4.41 14.51 11.87
C VAL A 397 4.42 13.98 13.30
N CYS A 398 3.38 14.27 14.10
CA CYS A 398 3.26 13.77 15.46
C CYS A 398 3.23 12.24 15.50
N ILE A 399 2.38 11.60 14.68
CA ILE A 399 2.24 10.14 14.62
C ILE A 399 3.55 9.50 14.17
N ALA A 400 4.19 10.02 13.12
CA ALA A 400 5.47 9.50 12.65
C ALA A 400 6.58 9.67 13.70
N THR A 401 6.59 10.78 14.44
CA THR A 401 7.56 11.04 15.51
C THR A 401 7.35 10.07 16.67
N ILE A 402 6.10 9.87 17.11
CA ILE A 402 5.77 8.90 18.17
C ILE A 402 6.23 7.50 17.77
N ARG A 403 5.95 7.07 16.53
CA ARG A 403 6.42 5.79 15.98
C ARG A 403 7.95 5.66 16.06
N VAL A 404 8.68 6.69 15.63
CA VAL A 404 10.16 6.74 15.69
C VAL A 404 10.66 6.62 17.14
N LEU A 405 10.08 7.39 18.06
CA LEU A 405 10.52 7.40 19.46
C LEU A 405 10.27 6.05 20.14
N MET A 406 9.09 5.46 19.92
CA MET A 406 8.74 4.15 20.46
C MET A 406 9.68 3.05 19.96
N GLN A 407 9.97 3.01 18.65
CA GLN A 407 10.86 2.01 18.06
C GLN A 407 12.33 2.20 18.49
N LEU A 408 12.80 3.45 18.59
CA LEU A 408 14.13 3.75 19.13
C LEU A 408 14.27 3.34 20.60
N ALA A 409 13.27 3.65 21.42
CA ALA A 409 13.27 3.27 22.83
C ALA A 409 13.37 1.75 22.98
N TRP A 410 12.60 1.00 22.17
CA TRP A 410 12.68 -0.46 22.14
C TRP A 410 14.08 -0.96 21.73
N LEU A 411 14.65 -0.43 20.65
CA LEU A 411 15.98 -0.82 20.16
C LEU A 411 17.10 -0.51 21.18
N LYS A 412 16.96 0.56 21.97
CA LYS A 412 17.89 0.87 23.06
C LYS A 412 17.74 -0.11 24.23
N ALA A 413 16.51 -0.40 24.64
CA ALA A 413 16.22 -1.34 25.73
C ALA A 413 16.72 -2.77 25.40
N TYR A 414 16.51 -3.24 24.17
CA TYR A 414 16.97 -4.55 23.73
C TYR A 414 18.50 -4.71 23.87
N LYS A 415 19.28 -3.67 23.55
CA LYS A 415 20.75 -3.69 23.72
C LYS A 415 21.21 -3.75 25.16
N ALA A 416 20.39 -3.27 26.10
CA ALA A 416 20.72 -3.26 27.53
C ALA A 416 20.40 -4.59 28.22
N THR A 417 19.70 -5.52 27.55
CA THR A 417 19.32 -6.81 28.14
C THR A 417 20.40 -7.86 27.84
N PRO A 418 21.06 -8.46 28.86
CA PRO A 418 22.07 -9.47 28.63
C PRO A 418 21.47 -10.72 27.97
N SER A 419 22.20 -11.31 27.02
CA SER A 419 21.75 -12.30 26.03
C SER A 419 21.36 -13.69 26.55
N LYS A 420 20.91 -13.82 27.80
CA LYS A 420 20.67 -15.14 28.43
C LYS A 420 19.21 -15.58 28.51
N ASP A 421 18.24 -14.70 28.36
CA ASP A 421 16.82 -15.07 28.50
C ASP A 421 15.98 -14.60 27.31
N LEU A 422 15.97 -15.38 26.22
CA LEU A 422 14.94 -15.37 25.17
C LEU A 422 14.77 -16.78 24.59
#